data_AF-A0A3G8YEP5-F1
#
_entry.id   AF-A0A3G8YEP5-F1
#
_cell.length_a   1.000
_cell.length_b   1.000
_cell.length_c   1.000
_cell.angle_alpha   90.00
_cell.angle_beta   90.00
_cell.angle_gamma   90.00
#
_symmetry.space_group_name_H-M   'P 1'
#
loop_
_entity.id
_entity.type
_entity.pdbx_description
1 polymer ?
#
loop_
_entity_poly.entity_id
_entity_poly.type
_entity_poly.pdbx_seq_one_letter_code
_entity_poly.pdbx_strand_id
1 'polypeptide(L)'
;MAHSLSQAILPLLPPLSLGAVLGFAAGYAVRVVGRVALLIVGLLFVAIQLLSYFDLISVNWLRFEALSGPWLQDSGKSVWNWVSGVLTHDLPFGGAFVVGLLLGLRSR
;
A
#
# COMPACT_ATOMS: atom_id res chain seq x y z
N MET A 1 -22.49 -31.26 14.49
CA MET A 1 -22.12 -29.83 14.34
C MET A 1 -20.66 -29.60 13.94
N ALA A 2 -19.68 -30.34 14.49
CA ALA A 2 -18.27 -30.21 14.04
C ALA A 2 -18.03 -30.67 12.59
N HIS A 3 -18.75 -31.72 12.15
CA HIS A 3 -18.58 -32.28 10.79
C HIS A 3 -19.01 -31.30 9.68
N SER A 4 -20.07 -30.51 9.91
CA SER A 4 -20.57 -29.52 8.94
C SER A 4 -19.66 -28.30 8.78
N LEU A 5 -18.96 -27.89 9.85
CA LEU A 5 -17.99 -26.78 9.77
C LEU A 5 -16.72 -27.18 9.02
N SER A 6 -16.25 -28.41 9.21
CA SER A 6 -15.08 -28.90 8.48
C SER A 6 -15.30 -28.90 6.96
N GLN A 7 -16.46 -29.34 6.50
CA GLN A 7 -16.83 -29.37 5.08
C GLN A 7 -16.95 -27.97 4.46
N ALA A 8 -17.31 -26.95 5.26
CA ALA A 8 -17.39 -25.57 4.80
C ALA A 8 -16.03 -24.86 4.75
N ILE A 9 -15.11 -25.21 5.66
CA ILE A 9 -13.80 -24.54 5.80
C ILE A 9 -12.74 -25.19 4.90
N LEU A 10 -12.77 -26.52 4.72
CA LEU A 10 -11.84 -27.27 3.86
C LEU A 10 -11.69 -26.69 2.43
N PRO A 11 -12.77 -26.34 1.70
CA PRO A 11 -12.62 -25.73 0.37
C PRO A 11 -12.11 -24.28 0.42
N LEU A 12 -12.20 -23.61 1.57
CA LEU A 12 -11.75 -22.24 1.77
C LEU A 12 -10.28 -22.13 2.17
N LEU A 13 -9.69 -23.21 2.70
CA LEU A 13 -8.29 -23.25 3.14
C LEU A 13 -7.29 -22.86 2.05
N PRO A 14 -7.38 -23.40 0.81
CA PRO A 14 -6.44 -23.05 -0.25
C PRO A 14 -6.43 -21.56 -0.62
N PRO A 15 -7.57 -20.91 -0.94
CA PRO A 15 -7.56 -19.48 -1.25
C PRO A 15 -7.19 -18.60 -0.05
N LEU A 16 -7.54 -18.98 1.18
CA LEU A 16 -7.15 -18.25 2.39
C LEU A 16 -5.62 -18.28 2.61
N SER A 17 -5.01 -19.46 2.52
CA SER A 17 -3.57 -19.63 2.75
C SER A 17 -2.74 -18.94 1.67
N LEU A 18 -3.10 -19.13 0.40
CA LEU A 18 -2.45 -18.45 -0.72
C LEU A 18 -2.60 -16.93 -0.64
N GLY A 19 -3.83 -16.45 -0.37
CA GLY A 19 -4.11 -15.04 -0.17
C GLY A 19 -3.24 -14.45 0.93
N ALA A 20 -3.20 -15.07 2.10
CA ALA A 20 -2.40 -14.59 3.24
C ALA A 20 -0.89 -14.53 2.94
N VAL A 21 -0.32 -15.56 2.30
CA VAL A 21 1.11 -15.61 1.97
C VAL A 21 1.48 -14.57 0.92
N LEU A 22 0.70 -14.48 -0.16
CA LEU A 22 0.92 -13.51 -1.22
C LEU A 22 0.73 -12.07 -0.72
N GLY A 23 -0.30 -11.87 0.11
CA GLY A 23 -0.54 -10.61 0.80
C GLY A 23 0.66 -10.20 1.63
N PHE A 24 1.14 -11.10 2.50
CA PHE A 24 2.30 -10.86 3.35
C PHE A 24 3.55 -10.51 2.54
N ALA A 25 3.85 -11.27 1.49
CA ALA A 25 4.98 -11.02 0.61
C ALA A 25 4.86 -9.64 -0.08
N ALA A 26 3.68 -9.30 -0.59
CA ALA A 26 3.41 -8.00 -1.21
C ALA A 26 3.58 -6.85 -0.20
N GLY A 27 3.02 -6.99 1.00
CA GLY A 27 3.16 -6.00 2.07
C GLY A 27 4.62 -5.79 2.49
N TYR A 28 5.39 -6.86 2.61
CA TYR A 28 6.82 -6.78 2.90
C TYR A 28 7.59 -6.04 1.79
N ALA A 29 7.31 -6.36 0.52
CA ALA A 29 7.93 -5.69 -0.62
C ALA A 29 7.61 -4.18 -0.64
N VAL A 30 6.34 -3.81 -0.43
CA VAL A 30 5.91 -2.41 -0.35
C VAL A 30 6.62 -1.68 0.80
N ARG A 31 6.83 -2.32 1.96
CA ARG A 31 7.58 -1.74 3.08
C ARG A 31 9.02 -1.42 2.69
N VAL A 32 9.71 -2.36 2.04
CA VAL A 32 11.12 -2.18 1.64
C VAL A 32 11.25 -1.06 0.62
N VAL A 33 10.44 -1.10 -0.44
CA VAL A 33 10.43 -0.07 -1.48
C VAL A 33 10.03 1.29 -0.89
N GLY A 34 9.01 1.31 -0.02
CA GLY A 34 8.54 2.51 0.66
C GLY A 34 9.62 3.17 1.53
N ARG A 35 10.42 2.38 2.26
CA ARG A 35 11.56 2.91 3.02
C ARG A 35 12.60 3.58 2.12
N VAL A 36 12.97 2.93 1.01
CA VAL A 36 13.94 3.49 0.06
C VAL A 36 13.39 4.76 -0.58
N ALA A 37 12.12 4.74 -1.01
CA ALA A 37 11.45 5.91 -1.59
C ALA A 37 11.40 7.09 -0.60
N LEU A 38 11.04 6.84 0.67
CA LEU A 38 11.01 7.87 1.71
C LEU A 38 12.40 8.45 1.98
N LEU A 39 13.45 7.62 1.97
CA LEU A 39 14.83 8.11 2.10
C LEU A 39 15.22 9.02 0.93
N ILE A 40 14.90 8.63 -0.31
CA ILE A 40 15.17 9.44 -1.50
C ILE A 40 14.42 10.77 -1.44
N VAL A 41 13.12 10.73 -1.13
CA VAL A 41 12.29 11.94 -1.01
C VAL A 41 12.79 12.86 0.09
N GLY A 42 13.15 12.31 1.25
CA GLY A 42 13.71 13.09 2.37
C GLY A 42 15.05 13.72 2.00
N LEU A 43 15.93 12.98 1.32
CA LEU A 43 17.22 13.51 0.87
C LEU A 43 17.05 14.62 -0.19
N LEU A 44 16.13 14.41 -1.14
CA LEU A 44 15.79 15.41 -2.15
C LEU A 44 15.25 16.68 -1.48
N PHE A 45 14.37 16.52 -0.48
CA PHE A 45 13.85 17.64 0.29
C PHE A 45 14.99 18.42 0.96
N VAL A 46 15.91 17.75 1.67
CA VAL A 46 17.06 18.41 2.30
C VAL A 46 17.92 19.14 1.25
N ALA A 47 18.16 18.54 0.09
CA ALA A 47 18.92 19.18 -0.99
C ALA A 47 18.23 20.46 -1.50
N ILE A 48 16.91 20.41 -1.71
CA ILE A 48 16.12 21.59 -2.11
C ILE A 48 16.18 22.68 -1.04
N GLN A 49 16.06 22.32 0.25
CA GLN A 49 16.15 23.29 1.35
C GLN A 49 17.52 23.98 1.39
N LEU A 50 18.62 23.24 1.16
CA LEU A 50 19.96 23.82 1.09
C LEU A 50 20.12 24.75 -0.12
N LEU A 51 19.64 24.35 -1.30
CA LEU A 51 19.68 25.20 -2.50
C LEU A 51 18.86 26.48 -2.32
N SER A 52 17.71 26.38 -1.65
CA SER A 52 16.89 27.55 -1.31
C SER A 52 17.57 28.44 -0.27
N TYR A 53 18.30 27.87 0.69
CA TYR A 53 19.05 28.66 1.70
C TYR A 53 20.16 29.51 1.07
N PHE A 54 20.78 29.04 -0.02
CA PHE A 54 21.77 29.81 -0.78
C PHE A 54 21.16 30.74 -1.83
N ASP A 55 19.82 30.96 -1.81
CA ASP A 55 19.08 31.76 -2.80
C ASP A 55 19.26 31.28 -4.26
N LEU A 56 19.69 30.02 -4.46
CA LEU A 56 19.89 29.44 -5.79
C LEU A 56 18.58 29.03 -6.47
N ILE A 57 17.55 28.73 -5.68
CA ILE A 57 16.23 28.27 -6.16
C ILE A 57 15.12 28.95 -5.36
N SER A 58 14.09 29.45 -6.06
CA SER A 58 12.84 29.95 -5.46
C SER A 58 11.73 28.92 -5.66
N VAL A 59 11.13 28.42 -4.57
CA VAL A 59 10.07 27.41 -4.60
C VAL A 59 8.71 28.07 -4.79
N ASN A 60 8.04 27.78 -5.91
CA ASN A 60 6.67 28.24 -6.16
C ASN A 60 5.65 27.25 -5.58
N TRP A 61 5.17 27.54 -4.37
CA TRP A 61 4.20 26.72 -3.66
C TRP A 61 2.84 26.62 -4.36
N LEU A 62 2.40 27.67 -5.06
CA LEU A 62 1.11 27.69 -5.75
C LEU A 62 1.08 26.69 -6.91
N ARG A 63 2.17 26.64 -7.69
CA ARG A 63 2.32 25.67 -8.78
C ARG A 63 2.49 24.24 -8.24
N PHE A 64 3.14 24.09 -7.08
CA PHE A 64 3.27 22.79 -6.42
C PHE A 64 1.90 22.22 -5.99
N GLU A 65 1.06 23.04 -5.36
CA GLU A 65 -0.29 22.64 -4.94
C GLU A 65 -1.15 22.22 -6.12
N ALA A 66 -1.15 23.01 -7.20
CA ALA A 66 -1.90 22.70 -8.43
C ALA A 66 -1.50 21.37 -9.09
N LEU A 67 -0.22 20.98 -8.98
CA LEU A 67 0.29 19.71 -9.51
C LEU A 67 -0.01 18.52 -8.57
N SER A 68 0.07 18.73 -7.26
CA SER A 68 -0.14 17.69 -6.25
C SER A 68 -1.61 17.36 -6.00
N GLY A 69 -2.50 18.35 -6.15
CA GLY A 69 -3.93 18.24 -5.80
C GLY A 69 -4.64 17.07 -6.49
N PRO A 70 -4.57 16.94 -7.83
CA PRO A 70 -5.19 15.83 -8.55
C PRO A 70 -4.60 14.47 -8.14
N TRP A 71 -3.29 14.39 -8.01
CA TRP A 71 -2.59 13.15 -7.63
C TRP A 71 -3.01 12.66 -6.25
N LEU A 72 -3.15 13.56 -5.28
CA LEU A 72 -3.57 13.22 -3.91
C LEU A 72 -5.02 12.72 -3.87
N GLN A 73 -5.94 13.37 -4.61
CA GLN A 73 -7.34 12.92 -4.69
C GLN A 73 -7.49 11.58 -5.42
N ASP A 74 -6.77 11.39 -6.52
CA ASP A 74 -6.88 10.19 -7.35
C ASP A 74 -6.21 8.98 -6.70
N SER A 75 -5.12 9.18 -5.95
CA SER A 75 -4.44 8.11 -5.22
C SER A 75 -5.37 7.41 -4.23
N GLY A 76 -6.16 8.17 -3.46
CA GLY A 76 -7.09 7.60 -2.48
C GLY A 76 -8.21 6.79 -3.14
N LYS A 77 -8.78 7.30 -4.23
CA LYS A 77 -9.83 6.60 -5.00
C LYS A 77 -9.30 5.34 -5.68
N SER A 78 -8.10 5.41 -6.25
CA SER A 78 -7.45 4.28 -6.92
C SER A 78 -7.17 3.12 -5.95
N VAL A 79 -6.63 3.42 -4.78
CA VAL A 79 -6.42 2.42 -3.72
C VAL A 79 -7.74 1.81 -3.27
N TRP A 80 -8.78 2.62 -3.06
CA TRP A 80 -10.10 2.15 -2.67
C TRP A 80 -10.74 1.22 -3.72
N ASN A 81 -10.64 1.59 -5.00
CA ASN A 81 -11.15 0.78 -6.11
C ASN A 81 -10.41 -0.55 -6.23
N TRP A 82 -9.09 -0.57 -6.03
CA TRP A 82 -8.31 -1.80 -6.03
C TRP A 82 -8.66 -2.69 -4.83
N VAL A 83 -8.73 -2.12 -3.61
CA VAL A 83 -9.12 -2.87 -2.40
C VAL A 83 -10.52 -3.46 -2.54
N SER A 84 -11.49 -2.66 -2.98
CA SER A 84 -12.87 -3.12 -3.18
C SER A 84 -12.97 -4.17 -4.29
N GLY A 85 -12.20 -4.04 -5.38
CA GLY A 85 -12.13 -5.05 -6.43
C GLY A 85 -11.60 -6.40 -5.92
N VAL A 86 -10.52 -6.38 -5.13
CA VAL A 86 -9.95 -7.61 -4.53
C VAL A 86 -10.92 -8.26 -3.53
N LEU A 87 -11.66 -7.47 -2.75
CA LEU A 87 -12.64 -7.96 -1.79
C LEU A 87 -13.92 -8.51 -2.44
N THR A 88 -14.35 -7.94 -3.57
CA THR A 88 -15.61 -8.33 -4.23
C THR A 88 -15.46 -9.49 -5.19
N HIS A 89 -14.28 -9.69 -5.80
CA HIS A 89 -14.04 -10.78 -6.75
C HIS A 89 -13.97 -12.16 -6.06
N ASP A 90 -13.24 -12.24 -4.94
CA ASP A 90 -13.08 -13.46 -4.14
C ASP A 90 -12.95 -13.11 -2.66
N LEU A 91 -14.07 -12.97 -1.95
CA LEU A 91 -14.11 -12.64 -0.51
C LEU A 91 -13.11 -13.41 0.37
N PRO A 92 -12.97 -14.74 0.28
CA PRO A 92 -12.01 -15.47 1.11
C PRO A 92 -10.55 -15.16 0.75
N PHE A 93 -10.20 -15.17 -0.54
CA PHE A 93 -8.85 -14.86 -0.99
C PHE A 93 -8.49 -13.40 -0.68
N GLY A 94 -9.34 -12.46 -1.11
CA GLY A 94 -9.13 -11.02 -0.94
C GLY A 94 -9.07 -10.60 0.53
N GLY A 95 -9.92 -11.18 1.37
CA GLY A 95 -9.89 -10.96 2.81
C GLY A 95 -8.56 -11.41 3.44
N ALA A 96 -8.15 -12.65 3.14
CA ALA A 96 -6.86 -13.16 3.64
C ALA A 96 -5.66 -12.39 3.07
N PHE A 97 -5.74 -11.97 1.81
CA PHE A 97 -4.71 -11.17 1.16
C PHE A 97 -4.53 -9.81 1.82
N VAL A 98 -5.62 -9.07 2.08
CA VAL A 98 -5.54 -7.77 2.76
C VAL A 98 -4.96 -7.92 4.16
N VAL A 99 -5.39 -8.92 4.93
CA VAL A 99 -4.83 -9.21 6.26
C VAL A 99 -3.34 -9.55 6.16
N GLY A 100 -2.95 -10.44 5.25
CA GLY A 100 -1.56 -10.77 4.98
C GLY A 100 -0.74 -9.53 4.63
N LEU A 101 -1.25 -8.68 3.74
CA LEU A 101 -0.61 -7.44 3.30
C LEU A 101 -0.37 -6.47 4.44
N LEU A 102 -1.36 -6.25 5.31
CA LEU A 102 -1.21 -5.40 6.49
C LEU A 102 -0.16 -5.96 7.46
N LEU A 103 -0.13 -7.28 7.64
CA LEU A 103 0.87 -7.95 8.47
C LEU A 103 2.28 -7.84 7.87
N GLY A 104 2.43 -8.01 6.55
CA GLY A 104 3.69 -7.85 5.83
C GLY A 104 4.22 -6.41 5.93
N LEU A 105 3.34 -5.42 5.75
CA LEU A 105 3.67 -4.00 5.95
C LEU A 105 4.13 -3.72 7.38
N ARG A 106 3.51 -4.35 8.38
CA ARG A 106 3.84 -4.15 9.81
C ARG A 106 5.07 -4.95 10.27
N SER A 107 5.42 -6.06 9.61
CA SER A 107 6.52 -6.95 10.00
C SER A 107 7.82 -6.17 10.18
N ARG A 108 8.43 -6.22 11.38
CA ARG A 108 9.49 -5.29 11.81
C ARG A 108 10.75 -5.35 10.93
#